data_AF-A0A353CBR7-F1
#
_entry.id   AF-A0A353CBR7-F1
#
_cell.length_a   1.000
_cell.length_b   1.000
_cell.length_c   1.000
_cell.angle_alpha   90.00
_cell.angle_beta   90.00
_cell.angle_gamma   90.00
#
_symmetry.space_group_name_H-M   'P 1'
#
loop_
_entity.id
_entity.type
_entity.pdbx_description
1 polymer ?
#
loop_
_entity_poly.entity_id
_entity_poly.type
_entity_poly.pdbx_seq_one_letter_code
_entity_poly.pdbx_strand_id
1 'polypeptide(L)'
;MDLLHLHLLLNHFPVIGTIIGIALLLLGFVTKSDSLKRASLAMFFVLALLTIAVFLTGEPAEERVEKSPGVSKALMEEHEDAAMPALIAMEVTGSIALIGLFVSFRASKFANIGFAAALILSVITFGLMARTAN
;
A
#
# COMPACT_ATOMS: atom_id res chain seq x y z
N MET A 1 -1.44 17.18 16.83
CA MET A 1 -0.23 16.64 16.16
C MET A 1 -0.08 17.38 14.86
N ASP A 2 1.16 17.62 14.45
CA ASP A 2 1.43 18.35 13.21
C ASP A 2 1.39 17.42 11.98
N LEU A 3 0.91 17.90 10.83
CA LEU A 3 0.76 17.09 9.61
C LEU A 3 2.11 16.55 9.10
N LEU A 4 3.20 17.33 9.24
CA LEU A 4 4.56 16.86 8.97
C LEU A 4 4.93 15.64 9.81
N HIS A 5 4.68 15.70 11.12
CA HIS A 5 4.97 14.58 12.02
C HIS A 5 4.09 13.37 11.70
N LEU A 6 2.82 13.59 11.34
CA LEU A 6 1.90 12.52 10.97
C LEU A 6 2.32 11.85 9.66
N HIS A 7 2.69 12.63 8.64
CA HIS A 7 3.16 12.11 7.37
C HIS A 7 4.43 11.27 7.54
N LEU A 8 5.45 11.79 8.24
CA LEU A 8 6.70 11.07 8.51
C LEU A 8 6.47 9.79 9.32
N LEU A 9 5.56 9.81 10.29
CA LEU A 9 5.19 8.63 11.06
C LEU A 9 4.55 7.56 10.18
N LEU A 10 3.65 7.96 9.28
CA LEU A 10 2.82 7.03 8.53
C LEU A 10 3.42 6.58 7.19
N ASN A 11 4.32 7.35 6.55
CA ASN A 11 4.68 7.07 5.15
C ASN A 11 5.37 5.70 4.93
N HIS A 12 6.01 5.14 5.95
CA HIS A 12 6.67 3.84 5.88
C HIS A 12 5.68 2.67 6.04
N PHE A 13 4.52 2.91 6.66
CA PHE A 13 3.57 1.86 6.99
C PHE A 13 2.96 1.18 5.73
N PRO A 14 2.50 1.92 4.70
CA PRO A 14 2.04 1.31 3.46
C PRO A 14 3.08 0.40 2.81
N VAL A 15 4.34 0.84 2.73
CA VAL A 15 5.43 0.08 2.07
C VAL A 15 5.75 -1.19 2.84
N ILE A 16 6.06 -1.07 4.13
CA ILE A 16 6.39 -2.21 4.99
C ILE A 16 5.20 -3.16 5.10
N GLY A 17 4.00 -2.60 5.27
CA GLY A 17 2.76 -3.36 5.32
C GLY A 17 2.52 -4.16 4.04
N THR A 18 2.81 -3.59 2.87
CA THR A 18 2.64 -4.28 1.59
C THR A 18 3.59 -5.47 1.48
N ILE A 19 4.85 -5.34 1.90
CA ILE A 19 5.81 -6.46 1.97
C ILE A 19 5.27 -7.58 2.88
N ILE A 20 4.80 -7.21 4.08
CA ILE A 20 4.25 -8.19 5.03
C ILE A 20 3.00 -8.87 4.46
N GLY A 21 2.12 -8.10 3.80
CA GLY A 21 0.93 -8.63 3.13
C GLY A 21 1.26 -9.63 2.03
N ILE A 22 2.28 -9.34 1.21
CA ILE A 22 2.81 -10.26 0.18
C ILE A 22 3.33 -11.54 0.84
N ALA A 23 4.17 -11.42 1.87
CA ALA A 23 4.73 -12.56 2.58
C ALA A 23 3.64 -13.46 3.18
N LEU A 24 2.61 -12.87 3.80
CA LEU A 24 1.45 -13.59 4.33
C LEU A 24 0.66 -14.29 3.24
N LEU A 25 0.47 -13.67 2.08
CA LEU A 25 -0.25 -14.26 0.96
C LEU A 25 0.51 -15.47 0.39
N LEU A 26 1.81 -15.32 0.19
CA LEU A 26 2.71 -16.38 -0.25
C LEU A 26 2.71 -17.54 0.75
N LEU A 27 2.81 -17.24 2.05
CA LEU A 27 2.73 -18.26 3.09
C LEU A 27 1.37 -18.97 3.07
N GLY A 28 0.28 -18.24 2.84
CA GLY A 28 -1.06 -18.81 2.67
C GLY A 28 -1.17 -19.76 1.48
N PHE A 29 -0.46 -19.50 0.37
CA PHE A 29 -0.36 -20.42 -0.75
C PHE A 29 0.46 -21.67 -0.40
N VAL A 30 1.64 -21.50 0.19
CA VAL A 30 2.54 -22.60 0.57
C VAL A 30 1.89 -23.55 1.59
N THR A 31 1.26 -22.98 2.61
CA THR A 31 0.57 -23.73 3.68
C THR A 31 -0.84 -24.16 3.30
N LYS A 32 -1.34 -23.75 2.12
CA LYS A 32 -2.72 -23.96 1.67
C LYS A 32 -3.77 -23.42 2.67
N SER A 33 -3.43 -22.38 3.43
CA SER A 33 -4.30 -21.77 4.44
C SER A 33 -5.11 -20.61 3.86
N ASP A 34 -6.40 -20.81 3.66
CA ASP A 34 -7.30 -19.74 3.23
C ASP A 34 -7.46 -18.64 4.28
N SER A 35 -7.27 -18.96 5.57
CA SER A 35 -7.25 -17.97 6.64
C SER A 35 -6.10 -16.98 6.48
N LEU A 36 -4.89 -17.46 6.15
CA LEU A 36 -3.73 -16.58 5.90
C LEU A 36 -3.92 -15.73 4.65
N LYS A 37 -4.46 -16.30 3.56
CA LYS A 37 -4.75 -15.54 2.35
C LYS A 37 -5.79 -14.43 2.61
N ARG A 38 -6.87 -14.74 3.34
CA ARG A 38 -7.89 -13.76 3.73
C ARG A 38 -7.32 -12.67 4.64
N ALA A 39 -6.46 -13.02 5.59
CA ALA A 39 -5.77 -12.05 6.46
C ALA A 39 -4.90 -11.10 5.63
N SER A 40 -4.16 -11.61 4.65
CA SER A 40 -3.40 -10.77 3.70
C SER A 40 -4.30 -9.82 2.90
N LEU A 41 -5.42 -10.31 2.34
CA LEU A 41 -6.36 -9.43 1.62
C LEU A 41 -6.95 -8.33 2.51
N ALA A 42 -7.33 -8.67 3.74
CA ALA A 42 -7.81 -7.67 4.71
C ALA A 42 -6.72 -6.64 5.02
N MET A 43 -5.46 -7.07 5.13
CA MET A 43 -4.32 -6.19 5.34
C MET A 43 -4.13 -5.22 4.16
N PHE A 44 -4.17 -5.70 2.90
CA PHE A 44 -4.07 -4.82 1.73
C PHE A 44 -5.20 -3.78 1.69
N PHE A 45 -6.42 -4.16 2.06
CA PHE A 45 -7.52 -3.20 2.14
C PHE A 45 -7.28 -2.11 3.20
N VAL A 46 -6.80 -2.48 4.39
CA VAL A 46 -6.45 -1.50 5.45
C VAL A 46 -5.31 -0.59 5.01
N LEU A 47 -4.31 -1.12 4.31
CA LEU A 47 -3.18 -0.32 3.81
C LEU A 47 -3.61 0.66 2.73
N ALA A 48 -4.59 0.33 1.89
CA ALA A 48 -5.18 1.29 0.95
C ALA A 48 -5.75 2.50 1.68
N LEU A 49 -6.65 2.27 2.65
CA LEU A 49 -7.20 3.34 3.48
C LEU A 49 -6.12 4.17 4.19
N LEU A 50 -5.06 3.53 4.68
CA LEU A 50 -3.94 4.23 5.32
C LEU A 50 -3.14 5.08 4.31
N THR A 51 -2.96 4.60 3.09
CA THR A 51 -2.22 5.30 2.03
C THR A 51 -2.92 6.59 1.63
N ILE A 52 -4.26 6.63 1.65
CA ILE A 52 -5.03 7.88 1.47
C ILE A 52 -4.63 8.92 2.53
N ALA A 53 -4.55 8.52 3.81
CA ALA A 53 -4.17 9.43 4.88
C ALA A 53 -2.71 9.92 4.74
N VAL A 54 -1.79 9.03 4.31
CA VAL A 54 -0.39 9.41 4.01
C VAL A 54 -0.35 10.43 2.87
N PHE A 55 -1.06 10.18 1.77
CA PHE A 55 -1.07 11.06 0.61
C PHE A 55 -1.61 12.45 0.94
N LEU A 56 -2.75 12.52 1.65
CA LEU A 56 -3.37 13.79 2.06
C LEU A 56 -2.53 14.61 3.05
N THR A 57 -1.56 13.98 3.71
CA THR A 57 -0.65 14.66 4.66
C THR A 57 0.67 15.06 4.02
N GLY A 58 0.93 14.66 2.76
CA GLY A 58 2.19 14.92 2.03
C GLY A 58 2.42 16.37 1.67
N GLU A 59 1.51 16.97 0.89
CA GLU A 59 1.62 18.38 0.46
C GLU A 59 1.76 19.36 1.66
N PRO A 60 0.93 19.27 2.73
CA PRO A 60 1.13 20.12 3.92
C PRO A 60 2.43 19.85 4.68
N ALA A 61 3.01 18.66 4.56
CA ALA A 61 4.31 18.35 5.15
C ALA A 61 5.44 18.99 4.34
N GLU A 62 5.37 18.89 3.01
CA GLU A 62 6.28 19.50 2.05
C GLU A 62 6.31 21.03 2.19
N GLU A 63 5.16 21.71 2.17
CA GLU A 63 5.08 23.18 2.29
C GLU A 63 5.83 23.73 3.52
N ARG A 64 5.87 22.94 4.60
CA ARG A 64 6.56 23.34 5.84
C ARG A 64 8.06 23.19 5.78
N VAL A 65 8.57 22.23 5.01
CA VAL A 65 10.01 21.89 4.99
C VAL A 65 10.70 22.37 3.72
N GLU A 66 9.98 22.72 2.66
CA GLU A 66 10.54 23.10 1.36
C GLU A 66 11.49 24.31 1.38
N LYS A 67 11.43 25.15 2.42
CA LYS A 67 12.33 26.32 2.62
C LYS A 67 13.42 26.07 3.67
N SER A 68 13.48 24.87 4.23
CA SER A 68 14.46 24.53 5.27
C SER A 68 15.84 24.29 4.67
N PRO A 69 16.93 24.77 5.31
CA PRO A 69 18.29 24.50 4.86
C PRO A 69 18.57 22.99 4.80
N GLY A 70 19.15 22.51 3.70
CA GLY A 70 19.52 21.10 3.54
C GLY A 70 18.42 20.20 2.97
N VAL A 71 17.23 20.74 2.68
CA VAL A 71 16.16 20.02 1.99
C VAL A 71 16.30 20.22 0.47
N SER A 72 16.27 19.13 -0.29
CA SER A 72 16.35 19.17 -1.76
C SER A 72 14.95 19.23 -2.36
N LYS A 73 14.60 20.34 -3.00
CA LYS A 73 13.33 20.48 -3.74
C LYS A 73 13.18 19.43 -4.85
N ALA A 74 14.27 19.13 -5.56
CA ALA A 74 14.25 18.13 -6.62
C ALA A 74 13.89 16.72 -6.12
N LEU A 75 14.31 16.36 -4.89
CA LEU A 75 13.95 15.07 -4.29
C LEU A 75 12.50 15.06 -3.80
N MET A 76 11.99 16.20 -3.33
CA MET A 76 10.58 16.33 -2.93
C MET A 76 9.65 16.24 -4.14
N GLU A 77 9.98 16.94 -5.23
CA GLU A 77 9.23 16.85 -6.49
C GLU A 77 9.22 15.42 -7.04
N GLU A 78 10.36 14.69 -6.99
CA GLU A 78 10.41 13.29 -7.43
C GLU A 78 9.55 12.37 -6.53
N HIS A 79 9.54 12.61 -5.22
CA HIS A 79 8.68 11.90 -4.27
C HIS A 79 7.19 12.14 -4.55
N GLU A 80 6.80 13.40 -4.76
CA GLU A 80 5.43 13.81 -5.06
C GLU A 80 4.94 13.22 -6.39
N ASP A 81 5.77 13.31 -7.45
CA ASP A 81 5.49 12.76 -8.77
C ASP A 81 5.25 11.24 -8.72
N ALA A 82 5.99 10.53 -7.86
CA ALA A 82 5.83 9.10 -7.66
C ALA A 82 4.62 8.75 -6.76
N ALA A 83 4.16 9.66 -5.90
CA ALA A 83 3.14 9.40 -4.88
C ALA A 83 1.77 9.09 -5.49
N MET A 84 1.36 9.81 -6.54
CA MET A 84 0.06 9.60 -7.18
C MET A 84 -0.04 8.20 -7.85
N PRO A 85 0.92 7.75 -8.68
CA PRO A 85 0.93 6.37 -9.18
C PRO A 85 0.90 5.30 -8.08
N ALA A 86 1.64 5.51 -6.99
CA ALA A 86 1.67 4.58 -5.87
C ALA A 86 0.32 4.51 -5.14
N LEU A 87 -0.33 5.65 -4.91
CA LEU A 87 -1.68 5.74 -4.35
C LEU A 87 -2.67 4.96 -5.21
N ILE A 88 -2.71 5.25 -6.52
CA ILE A 88 -3.65 4.60 -7.45
C ILE A 88 -3.45 3.07 -7.43
N ALA A 89 -2.20 2.60 -7.48
CA ALA A 89 -1.89 1.18 -7.45
C ALA A 89 -2.35 0.52 -6.14
N MET A 90 -2.15 1.20 -5.00
CA MET A 90 -2.59 0.70 -3.70
C MET A 90 -4.12 0.65 -3.59
N GLU A 91 -4.82 1.67 -4.06
CA GLU A 91 -6.29 1.70 -4.05
C GLU A 91 -6.89 0.60 -4.94
N VAL A 92 -6.30 0.36 -6.12
CA VAL A 92 -6.68 -0.76 -6.99
C VAL A 92 -6.41 -2.10 -6.28
N THR A 93 -5.24 -2.26 -5.66
CA THR A 93 -4.88 -3.47 -4.92
C THR A 93 -5.84 -3.72 -3.75
N GLY A 94 -6.14 -2.70 -2.95
CA GLY A 94 -7.07 -2.77 -1.83
C GLY A 94 -8.49 -3.09 -2.27
N SER A 95 -8.95 -2.49 -3.37
CA SER A 95 -10.27 -2.76 -3.95
C SER A 95 -10.40 -4.21 -4.43
N ILE A 96 -9.41 -4.71 -5.17
CA ILE A 96 -9.35 -6.11 -5.61
C ILE A 96 -9.23 -7.05 -4.41
N ALA A 97 -8.48 -6.68 -3.39
CA ALA A 97 -8.37 -7.46 -2.16
C ALA A 97 -9.70 -7.54 -1.40
N LEU A 98 -10.47 -6.45 -1.32
CA LEU A 98 -11.79 -6.46 -0.71
C LEU A 98 -12.77 -7.37 -1.47
N ILE A 99 -12.78 -7.27 -2.81
CA ILE A 99 -13.59 -8.14 -3.67
C ILE A 99 -13.17 -9.61 -3.49
N GLY A 100 -11.86 -9.89 -3.55
CA GLY A 100 -11.30 -11.23 -3.37
C GLY A 100 -11.63 -11.82 -1.99
N LEU A 101 -11.60 -10.99 -0.94
CA LEU A 101 -11.96 -11.38 0.42
C LEU A 101 -13.43 -11.78 0.48
N PHE A 102 -14.33 -10.95 -0.06
CA PHE A 102 -15.76 -11.23 -0.09
C PHE A 102 -16.10 -12.48 -0.91
N VAL A 103 -15.50 -12.62 -2.10
CA VAL A 103 -15.65 -13.80 -2.95
C VAL A 103 -15.15 -15.06 -2.24
N SER A 104 -14.05 -14.96 -1.48
CA SER A 104 -13.50 -16.10 -0.75
C SER A 104 -14.46 -16.68 0.30
N PHE A 105 -15.36 -15.86 0.85
CA PHE A 105 -16.37 -16.31 1.81
C PHE A 105 -17.61 -16.92 1.14
N ARG A 106 -17.92 -16.56 -0.12
CA ARG A 106 -19.13 -17.01 -0.83
C ARG A 106 -18.89 -18.09 -1.87
N ALA A 107 -17.77 -18.08 -2.56
CA ALA A 107 -17.50 -18.93 -3.72
C ALA A 107 -16.04 -19.41 -3.77
N SER A 108 -15.80 -20.60 -3.19
CA SER A 108 -14.46 -21.23 -3.14
C SER A 108 -13.81 -21.40 -4.53
N LYS A 109 -14.61 -21.66 -5.58
CA LYS A 109 -14.09 -21.87 -6.95
C LYS A 109 -13.36 -20.66 -7.53
N PHE A 110 -13.77 -19.44 -7.18
CA PHE A 110 -13.16 -18.20 -7.71
C PHE A 110 -12.19 -17.55 -6.72
N ALA A 111 -12.10 -18.05 -5.50
CA ALA A 111 -11.24 -17.49 -4.45
C ALA A 111 -9.76 -17.48 -4.86
N ASN A 112 -9.27 -18.55 -5.50
CA ASN A 112 -7.89 -18.63 -5.96
C ASN A 112 -7.53 -17.59 -7.03
N ILE A 113 -8.47 -17.21 -7.89
CA ILE A 113 -8.27 -16.15 -8.88
C ILE A 113 -8.12 -14.80 -8.17
N GLY A 114 -8.99 -14.53 -7.18
CA GLY A 114 -8.90 -13.32 -6.35
C GLY A 114 -7.57 -13.22 -5.59
N PHE A 115 -7.11 -14.32 -4.98
CA PHE A 115 -5.82 -14.38 -4.30
C PHE A 115 -4.64 -14.16 -5.25
N ALA A 116 -4.66 -14.79 -6.44
CA ALA A 116 -3.59 -14.62 -7.43
C ALA A 116 -3.55 -13.18 -7.99
N ALA A 117 -4.72 -12.60 -8.30
CA ALA A 117 -4.82 -11.22 -8.78
C ALA A 117 -4.29 -10.22 -7.74
N ALA A 118 -4.68 -10.38 -6.47
CA ALA A 118 -4.16 -9.55 -5.38
C ALA A 118 -2.65 -9.67 -5.21
N LEU A 119 -2.09 -10.89 -5.35
CA LEU A 119 -0.64 -11.09 -5.28
C LEU A 119 0.09 -10.32 -6.37
N ILE A 120 -0.33 -10.46 -7.63
CA ILE A 120 0.31 -9.76 -8.76
C ILE A 120 0.24 -8.24 -8.57
N LEU A 121 -0.95 -7.72 -8.23
CA LEU A 121 -1.14 -6.28 -8.03
C LEU A 121 -0.34 -5.75 -6.84
N SER A 122 -0.23 -6.52 -5.75
CA SER A 122 0.57 -6.12 -4.58
C SER A 122 2.06 -6.01 -4.90
N VAL A 123 2.61 -6.88 -5.76
CA VAL A 123 4.01 -6.81 -6.20
C VAL A 123 4.24 -5.56 -7.06
N ILE A 124 3.32 -5.25 -7.98
CA ILE A 124 3.39 -4.02 -8.79
C ILE A 124 3.31 -2.78 -7.89
N THR A 125 2.37 -2.78 -6.95
CA THR A 125 2.17 -1.70 -5.98
C THR A 125 3.41 -1.48 -5.13
N PHE A 126 4.02 -2.56 -4.64
CA PHE A 126 5.28 -2.48 -3.89
C PHE A 126 6.40 -1.84 -4.71
N GLY A 127 6.54 -2.20 -6.00
CA GLY A 127 7.53 -1.58 -6.87
C GLY A 127 7.32 -0.07 -7.05
N LEU A 128 6.07 0.37 -7.19
CA LEU A 128 5.73 1.79 -7.30
C LEU A 128 5.96 2.54 -5.98
N MET A 129 5.58 1.94 -4.85
CA MET A 129 5.85 2.48 -3.51
C MET A 129 7.35 2.55 -3.19
N ALA A 130 8.14 1.58 -3.62
CA ALA A 130 9.59 1.61 -3.41
C ALA A 130 10.23 2.80 -4.16
N ARG A 131 9.68 3.19 -5.32
CA ARG A 131 10.10 4.39 -6.04
C ARG A 131 9.76 5.67 -5.28
N THR A 132 8.61 5.74 -4.61
CA THR A 132 8.29 6.89 -3.74
C THR A 132 9.21 6.99 -2.52
N ALA A 133 9.89 5.93 -2.11
CA ALA A 133 10.71 5.93 -0.90
C ALA A 133 12.17 6.40 -1.13
N ASN A 134 12.56 6.68 -2.37
CA ASN A 134 13.88 7.21 -2.76
C ASN A 134 13.80 8.71 -3.05
#